data_AF-A0A7W0GBG2-F1
#
_entry.id   AF-A0A7W0GBG2-F1
#
_cell.length_a   1.000
_cell.length_b   1.000
_cell.length_c   1.000
_cell.angle_alpha   90.00
_cell.angle_beta   90.00
_cell.angle_gamma   90.00
#
_symmetry.space_group_name_H-M   'P 1'
#
loop_
_entity.id
_entity.type
_entity.pdbx_description
1 polymer ?
#
loop_
_entity_poly.entity_id
_entity_poly.type
_entity_poly.pdbx_seq_one_letter_code
_entity_poly.pdbx_strand_id
1 'polypeptide(L)'
;MSQLRLRPLTVVAALFALVWAGTASASPNGVVISEFRFTGPSGGNDEFVELLNTTSSAVPIGGYRLEGCAAASGAASLRVAVPAGVSLPAGGHYLFVNSTPTTGYSGTAPGDASYTTGLSDTGGARITTPAGVVIDGVGSSDGATDVCREGVGLVLTGMGDRSFERRSAGAQDTDDNVADFVGPKAGNPQGLGSAPPPPPPPTVEIAQIQGAAHRSPLLGQRVTTQGVVTAERLNGFWIQDPTPDADERTSEAVFVFTSPTSVAPGAAVNVTATVSEFRPGGASGTGLSITQL
;
A
#
# COMPACT_ATOMS: atom_id res chain seq x y z
N MET A 1 -38.75 -65.28 -24.44
CA MET A 1 -37.64 -65.25 -23.46
C MET A 1 -36.53 -64.39 -24.06
N SER A 2 -36.51 -63.09 -23.75
CA SER A 2 -35.46 -62.16 -24.19
C SER A 2 -34.76 -61.64 -22.93
N GLN A 3 -33.47 -61.98 -22.79
CA GLN A 3 -32.64 -61.72 -21.62
C GLN A 3 -32.11 -60.28 -21.69
N LEU A 4 -32.46 -59.45 -20.70
CA LEU A 4 -31.98 -58.08 -20.54
C LEU A 4 -30.53 -58.13 -20.01
N ARG A 5 -29.54 -57.74 -20.82
CA ARG A 5 -28.14 -57.62 -20.37
C ARG A 5 -27.91 -56.24 -19.76
N LEU A 6 -27.71 -56.17 -18.44
CA LEU A 6 -27.17 -54.97 -17.78
C LEU A 6 -25.69 -54.80 -18.17
N ARG A 7 -25.31 -53.60 -18.57
CA ARG A 7 -23.90 -53.18 -18.74
C ARG A 7 -23.41 -52.49 -17.46
N PRO A 8 -22.22 -52.79 -16.96
CA PRO A 8 -21.66 -52.10 -15.79
C PRO A 8 -21.30 -50.66 -16.14
N LEU A 9 -21.73 -49.72 -15.30
CA LEU A 9 -21.37 -48.31 -15.37
C LEU A 9 -20.02 -48.12 -14.66
N THR A 10 -18.97 -47.83 -15.42
CA THR A 10 -17.65 -47.54 -14.86
C THR A 10 -17.64 -46.12 -14.31
N VAL A 11 -17.62 -45.97 -12.98
CA VAL A 11 -17.46 -44.67 -12.32
C VAL A 11 -15.96 -44.35 -12.27
N VAL A 12 -15.53 -43.36 -13.05
CA VAL A 12 -14.17 -42.79 -12.95
C VAL A 12 -14.18 -41.78 -11.82
N ALA A 13 -13.59 -42.14 -10.67
CA ALA A 13 -13.38 -41.21 -9.57
C ALA A 13 -12.23 -40.27 -9.91
N ALA A 14 -12.54 -39.01 -10.25
CA ALA A 14 -11.53 -37.96 -10.35
C ALA A 14 -11.01 -37.63 -8.94
N LEU A 15 -9.77 -37.99 -8.63
CA LEU A 15 -9.07 -37.46 -7.48
C LEU A 15 -8.84 -35.96 -7.72
N PHE A 16 -9.68 -35.12 -7.12
CA PHE A 16 -9.33 -33.71 -6.91
C PHE A 16 -8.26 -33.67 -5.82
N ALA A 17 -7.01 -33.43 -6.21
CA ALA A 17 -6.00 -33.00 -5.26
C ALA A 17 -6.41 -31.63 -4.75
N LEU A 18 -6.84 -31.57 -3.49
CA LEU A 18 -7.06 -30.31 -2.80
C LEU A 18 -5.67 -29.69 -2.56
N VAL A 19 -5.24 -28.82 -3.47
CA VAL A 19 -4.05 -28.00 -3.25
C VAL A 19 -4.43 -27.03 -2.14
N TRP A 20 -3.93 -27.30 -0.93
CA TRP A 20 -3.91 -26.30 0.13
C TRP A 20 -2.95 -25.20 -0.34
N ALA A 21 -3.49 -24.13 -0.92
CA ALA A 21 -2.77 -22.87 -0.93
C ALA A 21 -2.63 -22.49 0.54
N GLY A 22 -1.40 -22.58 1.09
CA GLY A 22 -1.12 -22.03 2.40
C GLY A 22 -1.60 -20.59 2.43
N THR A 23 -2.15 -20.15 3.56
CA THR A 23 -2.43 -18.73 3.76
C THR A 23 -1.11 -17.98 3.59
N ALA A 24 -1.02 -17.16 2.56
CA ALA A 24 -0.07 -16.06 2.51
C ALA A 24 -0.05 -15.36 3.88
N SER A 25 1.12 -15.23 4.47
CA SER A 25 1.39 -14.69 5.79
C SER A 25 2.17 -13.38 5.67
N ALA A 26 1.44 -12.27 5.52
CA ALA A 26 1.96 -10.91 5.59
C ALA A 26 2.99 -10.71 6.73
N SER A 27 3.84 -9.70 6.58
CA SER A 27 4.91 -9.33 7.50
C SER A 27 4.54 -9.57 8.97
N PRO A 28 5.38 -10.32 9.71
CA PRO A 28 5.03 -10.78 11.06
C PRO A 28 4.94 -9.64 12.09
N ASN A 29 5.38 -8.42 11.75
CA ASN A 29 5.37 -7.27 12.64
C ASN A 29 5.01 -5.94 11.96
N GLY A 30 4.52 -5.97 10.72
CA GLY A 30 4.09 -4.80 9.97
C GLY A 30 5.21 -3.94 9.38
N VAL A 31 6.47 -4.37 9.46
CA VAL A 31 7.55 -3.75 8.67
C VAL A 31 7.60 -4.39 7.30
N VAL A 32 7.53 -3.57 6.25
CA VAL A 32 7.49 -4.03 4.85
C VAL A 32 8.49 -3.25 4.00
N ILE A 33 8.98 -3.82 2.90
CA ILE A 33 9.59 -3.13 1.77
C ILE A 33 8.49 -2.34 1.06
N SER A 34 8.51 -1.01 1.17
CA SER A 34 7.49 -0.13 0.58
C SER A 34 7.84 0.35 -0.81
N GLU A 35 9.12 0.55 -1.12
CA GLU A 35 9.58 0.99 -2.43
C GLU A 35 10.97 0.43 -2.73
N PHE A 36 11.26 0.09 -3.98
CA PHE A 36 12.59 -0.34 -4.37
C PHE A 36 12.92 -0.07 -5.84
N ARG A 37 14.23 -0.03 -6.11
CA ARG A 37 14.81 0.00 -7.46
C ARG A 37 16.14 -0.74 -7.46
N PHE A 38 16.32 -1.67 -8.39
CA PHE A 38 17.57 -2.45 -8.54
C PHE A 38 18.47 -2.00 -9.70
N THR A 39 17.98 -1.11 -10.56
CA THR A 39 18.78 -0.43 -11.59
C THR A 39 18.22 0.96 -11.81
N GLY A 40 19.09 1.97 -11.94
CA GLY A 40 18.72 3.37 -12.11
C GLY A 40 19.58 4.12 -13.15
N PRO A 41 19.42 5.45 -13.27
CA PRO A 41 20.15 6.30 -14.21
C PRO A 41 21.68 6.18 -14.14
N SER A 42 22.23 5.97 -12.94
CA SER A 42 23.67 5.84 -12.71
C SER A 42 24.19 4.42 -12.95
N GLY A 43 23.33 3.49 -13.40
CA GLY A 43 23.67 2.13 -13.78
C GLY A 43 23.08 1.07 -12.85
N GLY A 44 23.57 -0.17 -12.98
CA GLY A 44 23.09 -1.32 -12.21
C GLY A 44 23.53 -1.37 -10.74
N ASN A 45 24.09 -0.27 -10.20
CA ASN A 45 24.29 -0.07 -8.76
C ASN A 45 23.49 1.14 -8.26
N ASP A 46 22.66 1.75 -9.11
CA ASP A 46 21.83 2.89 -8.73
C ASP A 46 20.54 2.38 -8.07
N GLU A 47 20.73 1.90 -6.86
CA GLU A 47 19.79 1.03 -6.17
C GLU A 47 19.35 1.62 -4.84
N PHE A 48 18.09 1.36 -4.50
CA PHE A 48 17.59 1.57 -3.14
C PHE A 48 16.53 0.53 -2.77
N VAL A 49 16.40 0.32 -1.47
CA VAL A 49 15.31 -0.45 -0.85
C VAL A 49 14.80 0.38 0.32
N GLU A 50 13.52 0.68 0.33
CA GLU A 50 12.85 1.44 1.37
C GLU A 50 11.98 0.51 2.21
N LEU A 51 12.05 0.67 3.53
CA LEU A 51 11.10 0.06 4.46
C LEU A 51 10.03 1.05 4.90
N LEU A 52 8.85 0.54 5.21
CA LEU A 52 7.77 1.24 5.93
C LEU A 52 7.38 0.43 7.18
N ASN A 53 7.16 1.12 8.29
CA ASN A 53 6.42 0.57 9.42
C ASN A 53 4.92 0.89 9.27
N THR A 54 4.13 -0.12 8.93
CA THR A 54 2.68 0.01 8.70
C THR A 54 1.87 0.09 10.00
N THR A 55 2.51 -0.09 11.15
CA THR A 55 1.83 -0.11 12.45
C THR A 55 1.65 1.30 13.03
N SER A 56 0.81 1.40 14.05
CA SER A 56 0.58 2.63 14.82
C SER A 56 1.57 2.81 15.99
N SER A 57 2.68 2.07 16.02
CA SER A 57 3.69 2.14 17.09
C SER A 57 5.09 1.98 16.55
N ALA A 58 6.10 2.46 17.28
CA ALA A 58 7.48 2.31 16.83
C ALA A 58 7.92 0.83 16.88
N VAL A 59 8.60 0.36 15.82
CA VAL A 59 9.11 -1.02 15.72
C VAL A 59 10.64 -1.00 15.80
N PRO A 60 11.27 -1.73 16.74
CA PRO A 60 12.72 -1.88 16.78
C PRO A 60 13.21 -2.68 15.56
N ILE A 61 14.02 -2.06 14.72
CA ILE A 61 14.61 -2.69 13.52
C ILE A 61 16.14 -2.82 13.62
N GLY A 62 16.74 -2.39 14.72
CA GLY A 62 18.18 -2.52 14.94
C GLY A 62 18.66 -3.97 14.77
N GLY A 63 19.64 -4.16 13.89
CA GLY A 63 20.18 -5.47 13.52
C GLY A 63 19.43 -6.19 12.39
N TYR A 64 18.32 -5.65 11.88
CA TYR A 64 17.68 -6.20 10.67
C TYR A 64 18.68 -6.18 9.52
N ARG A 65 18.56 -7.13 8.60
CA ARG A 65 19.51 -7.36 7.52
C ARG A 65 18.80 -7.16 6.20
N LEU A 66 19.33 -6.29 5.35
CA LEU A 66 19.06 -6.33 3.93
C LEU A 66 19.93 -7.43 3.32
N GLU A 67 19.30 -8.43 2.74
CA GLU A 67 19.94 -9.48 1.97
C GLU A 67 19.51 -9.39 0.50
N GLY A 68 20.39 -9.74 -0.43
CA GLY A 68 20.06 -9.84 -1.85
C GLY A 68 20.25 -11.26 -2.36
N CYS A 69 19.28 -11.76 -3.12
CA CYS A 69 19.29 -13.08 -3.74
C CYS A 69 20.01 -13.08 -5.09
N ALA A 70 20.88 -14.06 -5.31
CA ALA A 70 21.62 -14.21 -6.56
C ALA A 70 20.73 -14.77 -7.68
N ALA A 71 20.78 -14.16 -8.87
CA ALA A 71 19.92 -14.52 -10.01
C ALA A 71 19.94 -16.00 -10.42
N ALA A 72 21.13 -16.63 -10.38
CA ALA A 72 21.30 -17.99 -10.87
C ALA A 72 20.96 -19.08 -9.85
N SER A 73 21.22 -18.83 -8.56
CA SER A 73 21.08 -19.84 -7.50
C SER A 73 19.94 -19.58 -6.53
N GLY A 74 19.38 -18.37 -6.54
CA GLY A 74 18.41 -17.91 -5.54
C GLY A 74 18.99 -17.76 -4.12
N ALA A 75 20.32 -17.92 -3.95
CA ALA A 75 20.96 -17.86 -2.65
C ALA A 75 21.02 -16.41 -2.14
N ALA A 76 20.55 -16.19 -0.91
CA ALA A 76 20.62 -14.90 -0.24
C ALA A 76 22.01 -14.62 0.33
N SER A 77 22.44 -13.36 0.27
CA SER A 77 23.66 -12.86 0.91
C SER A 77 23.44 -11.48 1.54
N LEU A 78 24.05 -11.27 2.72
CA LEU A 78 23.99 -10.00 3.44
C LEU A 78 24.56 -8.85 2.61
N ARG A 79 23.81 -7.75 2.53
CA ARG A 79 24.26 -6.48 1.94
C ARG A 79 24.65 -5.48 3.01
N VAL A 80 23.77 -5.30 3.99
CA VAL A 80 23.98 -4.41 5.14
C VAL A 80 23.06 -4.81 6.29
N ALA A 81 23.49 -4.53 7.52
CA ALA A 81 22.64 -4.62 8.70
C ALA A 81 22.31 -3.21 9.21
N VAL A 82 21.06 -3.01 9.64
CA VAL A 82 20.62 -1.79 10.33
C VAL A 82 21.44 -1.63 11.61
N PRO A 83 21.99 -0.44 11.90
CA PRO A 83 22.72 -0.19 13.14
C PRO A 83 21.91 -0.56 14.39
N ALA A 84 22.60 -1.00 15.45
CA ALA A 84 21.94 -1.33 16.71
C ALA A 84 21.22 -0.10 17.29
N GLY A 85 20.07 -0.33 17.93
CA GLY A 85 19.28 0.71 18.59
C GLY A 85 18.37 1.53 17.68
N VAL A 86 18.39 1.29 16.36
CA VAL A 86 17.43 1.93 15.44
C VAL A 86 16.02 1.41 15.71
N SER A 87 15.08 2.35 15.84
CA SER A 87 13.65 2.12 15.94
C SER A 87 12.94 2.89 14.83
N LEU A 88 12.07 2.21 14.10
CA LEU A 88 11.31 2.78 13.00
C LEU A 88 9.98 3.34 13.55
N PRO A 89 9.74 4.66 13.53
CA PRO A 89 8.49 5.24 14.04
C PRO A 89 7.24 4.67 13.35
N ALA A 90 6.07 4.85 13.95
CA ALA A 90 4.79 4.52 13.31
C ALA A 90 4.66 5.28 11.98
N GLY A 91 4.40 4.57 10.88
CA GLY A 91 4.39 5.15 9.53
C GLY A 91 5.76 5.66 9.05
N GLY A 92 6.83 5.40 9.78
CA GLY A 92 8.19 5.86 9.44
C GLY A 92 8.83 4.99 8.37
N HIS A 93 9.79 5.57 7.66
CA HIS A 93 10.54 4.91 6.59
C HIS A 93 12.01 4.69 6.94
N TYR A 94 12.65 3.70 6.32
CA TYR A 94 14.09 3.44 6.44
C TYR A 94 14.68 3.13 5.07
N LEU A 95 15.68 3.90 4.63
CA LEU A 95 16.21 3.81 3.28
C LEU A 95 17.60 3.17 3.23
N PHE A 96 17.70 2.03 2.55
CA PHE A 96 18.98 1.44 2.16
C PHE A 96 19.37 1.94 0.77
N VAL A 97 20.61 2.41 0.60
CA VAL A 97 21.12 2.90 -0.70
C VAL A 97 22.43 2.22 -1.06
N ASN A 98 22.64 1.91 -2.34
CA ASN A 98 23.93 1.44 -2.80
C ASN A 98 24.88 2.63 -2.96
N SER A 99 25.98 2.67 -2.20
CA SER A 99 26.94 3.77 -2.19
C SER A 99 28.20 3.50 -3.02
N THR A 100 28.10 2.63 -4.04
CA THR A 100 29.23 2.36 -4.94
C THR A 100 29.69 3.67 -5.57
N PRO A 101 30.99 4.01 -5.52
CA PRO A 101 31.47 5.26 -6.11
C PRO A 101 31.05 5.37 -7.58
N THR A 102 30.56 6.54 -7.99
CA THR A 102 30.16 6.91 -9.37
C THR A 102 28.94 6.21 -9.97
N THR A 103 28.58 5.02 -9.51
CA THR A 103 27.44 4.23 -10.06
C THR A 103 26.35 3.93 -9.02
N GLY A 104 26.55 4.36 -7.78
CA GLY A 104 25.61 4.20 -6.69
C GLY A 104 24.35 5.05 -6.85
N TYR A 105 23.49 4.95 -5.83
CA TYR A 105 22.21 5.63 -5.72
C TYR A 105 22.29 7.12 -6.09
N SER A 106 21.45 7.51 -7.05
CA SER A 106 21.41 8.86 -7.62
C SER A 106 20.28 9.75 -7.06
N GLY A 107 19.43 9.21 -6.19
CA GLY A 107 18.29 9.95 -5.66
C GLY A 107 18.68 11.01 -4.62
N THR A 108 17.75 11.93 -4.35
CA THR A 108 17.98 13.10 -3.48
C THR A 108 17.70 12.81 -2.01
N ALA A 109 16.85 11.82 -1.70
CA ALA A 109 16.58 11.41 -0.33
C ALA A 109 17.83 10.75 0.29
N PRO A 110 18.32 11.22 1.45
CA PRO A 110 19.47 10.61 2.09
C PRO A 110 19.19 9.17 2.50
N GLY A 111 20.13 8.26 2.22
CA GLY A 111 20.08 6.89 2.73
C GLY A 111 20.41 6.81 4.22
N ASP A 112 19.71 5.95 4.95
CA ASP A 112 19.94 5.68 6.37
C ASP A 112 21.03 4.61 6.60
N ALA A 113 21.18 3.68 5.65
CA ALA A 113 22.28 2.72 5.59
C ALA A 113 22.75 2.51 4.17
N SER A 114 24.04 2.22 4.01
CA SER A 114 24.64 1.99 2.71
C SER A 114 25.21 0.59 2.54
N TYR A 115 25.19 0.12 1.31
CA TYR A 115 25.82 -1.13 0.87
C TYR A 115 26.53 -0.91 -0.47
N THR A 116 27.36 -1.85 -0.90
CA THR A 116 28.14 -1.74 -2.15
C THR A 116 28.06 -2.95 -3.05
N THR A 117 27.55 -4.09 -2.55
CA THR A 117 27.27 -5.27 -3.38
C THR A 117 25.86 -5.13 -3.95
N GLY A 118 25.74 -5.02 -5.27
CA GLY A 118 24.49 -4.67 -5.96
C GLY A 118 23.44 -5.78 -6.04
N LEU A 119 22.18 -5.40 -5.97
CA LEU A 119 20.99 -6.25 -6.06
C LEU A 119 20.72 -6.61 -7.53
N SER A 120 20.27 -7.84 -7.79
CA SER A 120 20.11 -8.30 -9.18
C SER A 120 18.68 -8.11 -9.67
N ASP A 121 18.50 -7.51 -10.85
CA ASP A 121 17.21 -7.42 -11.57
C ASP A 121 16.58 -8.81 -11.87
N THR A 122 17.36 -9.88 -11.84
CA THR A 122 16.90 -11.26 -12.04
C THR A 122 17.01 -12.11 -10.77
N GLY A 123 17.26 -11.47 -9.63
CA GLY A 123 17.18 -12.05 -8.29
C GLY A 123 16.17 -11.28 -7.45
N GLY A 124 16.53 -10.91 -6.23
CA GLY A 124 15.65 -10.18 -5.32
C GLY A 124 16.35 -9.59 -4.11
N ALA A 125 15.56 -8.99 -3.22
CA ALA A 125 15.98 -8.50 -1.92
C ALA A 125 15.01 -8.97 -0.84
N ARG A 126 15.50 -9.19 0.37
CA ARG A 126 14.66 -9.48 1.53
C ARG A 126 15.21 -8.84 2.79
N ILE A 127 14.32 -8.66 3.75
CA ILE A 127 14.64 -8.21 5.09
C ILE A 127 14.54 -9.39 6.04
N THR A 128 15.56 -9.58 6.86
CA THR A 128 15.53 -10.58 7.92
C THR A 128 15.91 -9.99 9.27
N THR A 129 15.44 -10.61 10.34
CA THR A 129 16.03 -10.40 11.68
C THR A 129 17.46 -10.97 11.75
N PRO A 130 18.26 -10.64 12.78
CA PRO A 130 19.55 -11.29 13.01
C PRO A 130 19.48 -12.82 13.12
N ALA A 131 18.34 -13.37 13.53
CA ALA A 131 18.10 -14.81 13.66
C ALA A 131 17.68 -15.48 12.34
N GLY A 132 17.58 -14.73 11.24
CA GLY A 132 17.21 -15.25 9.92
C GLY A 132 15.71 -15.38 9.68
N VAL A 133 14.87 -14.89 10.59
CA VAL A 133 13.42 -14.77 10.34
C VAL A 133 13.20 -13.74 9.26
N VAL A 134 12.54 -14.14 8.16
CA VAL A 134 12.16 -13.23 7.06
C VAL A 134 11.05 -12.32 7.55
N ILE A 135 11.20 -11.03 7.28
CA ILE A 135 10.24 -9.97 7.61
C ILE A 135 9.41 -9.63 6.37
N ASP A 136 10.07 -9.45 5.23
CA ASP A 136 9.45 -9.16 3.94
C ASP A 136 10.47 -9.46 2.82
N GLY A 137 10.00 -9.73 1.62
CA GLY A 137 10.82 -9.97 0.44
C GLY A 137 10.19 -9.46 -0.85
N VAL A 138 11.06 -9.04 -1.78
CA VAL A 138 10.67 -8.82 -3.17
C VAL A 138 11.68 -9.42 -4.13
N GLY A 139 11.22 -10.00 -5.23
CA GLY A 139 12.13 -10.55 -6.21
C GLY A 139 11.53 -10.75 -7.59
N SER A 140 12.39 -11.15 -8.50
CA SER A 140 12.10 -11.27 -9.91
C SER A 140 11.35 -12.56 -10.23
N SER A 141 10.45 -12.45 -11.20
CA SER A 141 9.85 -13.58 -11.91
C SER A 141 10.82 -14.17 -12.94
N ASP A 142 11.78 -13.37 -13.42
CA ASP A 142 12.78 -13.74 -14.40
C ASP A 142 14.08 -14.15 -13.69
N GLY A 143 14.19 -15.42 -13.29
CA GLY A 143 15.36 -15.91 -12.55
C GLY A 143 15.17 -17.30 -11.96
N ALA A 144 16.15 -17.76 -11.17
CA ALA A 144 15.92 -18.92 -10.31
C ALA A 144 14.76 -18.61 -9.35
N THR A 145 14.00 -19.64 -8.97
CA THR A 145 13.11 -19.46 -7.81
C THR A 145 13.98 -19.15 -6.61
N ASP A 146 13.73 -18.02 -5.95
CA ASP A 146 14.55 -17.54 -4.86
C ASP A 146 13.74 -17.31 -3.58
N VAL A 147 14.46 -17.19 -2.47
CA VAL A 147 13.90 -16.99 -1.12
C VAL A 147 13.62 -15.51 -0.80
N CYS A 148 13.79 -14.62 -1.80
CA CYS A 148 13.53 -13.20 -1.67
C CYS A 148 12.17 -12.83 -2.27
N ARG A 149 11.69 -13.52 -3.29
CA ARG A 149 10.38 -13.21 -3.89
C ARG A 149 9.22 -13.81 -3.11
N GLU A 150 8.12 -13.09 -3.08
CA GLU A 150 6.83 -13.56 -2.58
C GLU A 150 5.89 -13.78 -3.77
N GLY A 151 5.12 -14.87 -3.70
CA GLY A 151 4.34 -15.33 -4.84
C GLY A 151 5.21 -15.62 -6.08
N VAL A 152 4.77 -15.16 -7.24
CA VAL A 152 5.46 -15.39 -8.53
C VAL A 152 6.61 -14.41 -8.79
N GLY A 153 6.73 -13.35 -8.00
CA GLY A 153 7.68 -12.25 -8.23
C GLY A 153 7.28 -11.29 -9.34
N LEU A 154 8.06 -10.23 -9.50
CA LEU A 154 7.81 -9.12 -10.43
C LEU A 154 8.71 -9.21 -11.67
N VAL A 155 8.34 -8.52 -12.76
CA VAL A 155 9.27 -8.33 -13.88
C VAL A 155 10.11 -7.08 -13.59
N LEU A 156 11.38 -7.26 -13.25
CA LEU A 156 12.26 -6.17 -12.78
C LEU A 156 13.27 -5.68 -13.83
N THR A 157 13.35 -6.32 -15.00
CA THR A 157 14.31 -5.92 -16.04
C THR A 157 13.84 -4.69 -16.82
N GLY A 158 14.78 -3.84 -17.22
CA GLY A 158 14.50 -2.75 -18.18
C GLY A 158 13.76 -1.55 -17.60
N MET A 159 13.87 -1.30 -16.29
CA MET A 159 13.12 -0.25 -15.60
C MET A 159 13.62 1.17 -15.85
N GLY A 160 14.89 1.37 -16.22
CA GLY A 160 15.47 2.71 -16.40
C GLY A 160 15.44 3.51 -15.09
N ASP A 161 14.87 4.72 -15.09
CA ASP A 161 14.75 5.59 -13.90
C ASP A 161 13.44 5.38 -13.11
N ARG A 162 13.02 4.13 -12.95
CA ARG A 162 11.71 3.81 -12.36
C ARG A 162 11.87 2.83 -11.20
N SER A 163 10.94 2.91 -10.26
CA SER A 163 10.82 2.04 -9.08
C SER A 163 9.49 1.28 -9.09
N PHE A 164 9.40 0.30 -8.21
CA PHE A 164 8.14 -0.29 -7.77
C PHE A 164 7.81 0.23 -6.39
N GLU A 165 6.55 0.58 -6.17
CA GLU A 165 6.02 0.97 -4.86
C GLU A 165 4.90 0.01 -4.48
N ARG A 166 4.89 -0.41 -3.22
CA ARG A 166 3.82 -1.20 -2.64
C ARG A 166 2.52 -0.37 -2.64
N ARG A 167 1.39 -1.01 -2.95
CA ARG A 167 0.05 -0.42 -3.03
C ARG A 167 -0.40 0.06 -1.65
N SER A 168 -1.52 0.79 -1.62
CA SER A 168 -2.08 1.36 -0.39
C SER A 168 -1.08 2.26 0.36
N ALA A 169 -0.42 3.15 -0.40
CA ALA A 169 0.62 4.06 0.10
C ALA A 169 1.77 3.32 0.80
N GLY A 170 2.27 2.25 0.18
CA GLY A 170 3.40 1.49 0.70
C GLY A 170 3.04 0.37 1.68
N ALA A 171 1.77 0.17 2.03
CA ALA A 171 1.37 -0.69 3.16
C ALA A 171 0.72 -2.04 2.79
N GLN A 172 0.30 -2.26 1.54
CA GLN A 172 -0.40 -3.48 1.18
C GLN A 172 0.53 -4.69 1.17
N ASP A 173 0.26 -5.70 2.00
CA ASP A 173 1.08 -6.89 2.10
C ASP A 173 0.24 -8.16 2.17
N THR A 174 0.33 -8.97 1.13
CA THR A 174 -0.47 -10.19 0.90
C THR A 174 0.42 -11.39 0.55
N ASP A 175 1.73 -11.31 0.80
CA ASP A 175 2.78 -12.23 0.34
C ASP A 175 2.71 -12.58 -1.15
N ASP A 176 2.27 -11.63 -1.97
CA ASP A 176 2.30 -11.78 -3.40
C ASP A 176 2.77 -10.46 -4.00
N ASN A 177 4.03 -10.44 -4.43
CA ASN A 177 4.64 -9.22 -4.96
C ASN A 177 3.81 -8.63 -6.13
N VAL A 178 3.13 -9.45 -6.93
CA VAL A 178 2.27 -8.96 -8.04
C VAL A 178 1.00 -8.28 -7.52
N ALA A 179 0.41 -8.84 -6.46
CA ALA A 179 -0.77 -8.27 -5.82
C ALA A 179 -0.45 -7.02 -4.99
N ASP A 180 0.80 -6.87 -4.55
CA ASP A 180 1.19 -5.81 -3.62
C ASP A 180 1.90 -4.64 -4.28
N PHE A 181 2.66 -4.83 -5.36
CA PHE A 181 3.42 -3.73 -5.96
C PHE A 181 2.79 -3.17 -7.23
N VAL A 182 3.01 -1.88 -7.45
CA VAL A 182 2.71 -1.17 -8.69
C VAL A 182 3.96 -0.46 -9.20
N GLY A 183 4.18 -0.54 -10.50
CA GLY A 183 5.34 0.01 -11.19
C GLY A 183 5.53 -0.68 -12.53
N PRO A 184 6.60 -0.33 -13.28
CA PRO A 184 7.58 0.71 -12.97
C PRO A 184 6.98 2.14 -13.03
N LYS A 185 7.24 2.97 -12.01
CA LYS A 185 6.84 4.40 -11.95
C LYS A 185 7.95 5.28 -11.38
N ALA A 186 7.80 6.60 -11.43
CA ALA A 186 8.82 7.50 -10.87
C ALA A 186 8.90 7.28 -9.37
N GLY A 187 10.12 7.21 -8.83
CA GLY A 187 10.31 6.90 -7.42
C GLY A 187 10.20 8.10 -6.49
N ASN A 188 9.85 7.84 -5.24
CA ASN A 188 9.77 8.83 -4.17
C ASN A 188 10.34 8.28 -2.84
N PRO A 189 11.63 7.90 -2.84
CA PRO A 189 12.26 7.27 -1.69
C PRO A 189 12.30 8.19 -0.47
N GLN A 190 12.16 7.60 0.71
CA GLN A 190 12.04 8.23 2.01
C GLN A 190 12.88 7.47 3.04
N GLY A 191 13.54 8.20 3.92
CA GLY A 191 14.32 7.61 5.03
C GLY A 191 13.80 8.03 6.40
N LEU A 192 14.56 7.74 7.46
CA LEU A 192 14.18 8.10 8.84
C LEU A 192 14.05 9.60 9.06
N GLY A 193 14.79 10.39 8.28
CA GLY A 193 14.76 11.85 8.32
C GLY A 193 13.60 12.48 7.54
N SER A 194 12.83 11.69 6.80
CA SER A 194 11.62 12.19 6.13
C SER A 194 10.62 12.68 7.17
N ALA A 195 9.88 13.73 6.83
CA ALA A 195 8.77 14.15 7.67
C ALA A 195 7.82 12.95 7.87
N PRO A 196 7.40 12.64 9.11
CA PRO A 196 6.46 11.55 9.32
C PRO A 196 5.21 11.80 8.47
N PRO A 197 4.56 10.75 7.95
CA PRO A 197 3.30 10.93 7.25
C PRO A 197 2.33 11.69 8.17
N PRO A 198 1.55 12.62 7.62
CA PRO A 198 0.56 13.34 8.41
C PRO A 198 -0.37 12.30 9.07
N PRO A 199 -0.79 12.53 10.33
CA PRO A 199 -1.69 11.59 11.01
C PRO A 199 -2.96 11.38 10.16
N PRO A 200 -3.53 10.16 10.18
CA PRO A 200 -4.78 9.90 9.47
C PRO A 200 -5.85 10.94 9.85
N PRO A 201 -6.65 11.41 8.89
CA PRO A 201 -7.78 12.27 9.19
C PRO A 201 -8.71 11.63 10.23
N PRO A 202 -9.22 12.39 11.22
CA PRO A 202 -10.15 11.86 12.19
C PRO A 202 -11.38 11.28 11.49
N THR A 203 -11.86 10.14 11.99
CA THR A 203 -13.14 9.58 11.55
C THR A 203 -14.25 10.24 12.35
N VAL A 204 -15.23 10.82 11.65
CA VAL A 204 -16.34 11.58 12.23
C VAL A 204 -17.66 11.19 11.57
N GLU A 205 -18.75 11.35 12.30
CA GLU A 205 -20.12 11.15 11.79
C GLU A 205 -20.55 12.32 10.90
N ILE A 206 -21.53 12.09 10.02
CA ILE A 206 -22.00 13.14 9.11
C ILE A 206 -22.63 14.30 9.89
N ALA A 207 -23.34 14.01 10.99
CA ALA A 207 -23.88 15.00 11.91
C ALA A 207 -22.81 15.96 12.46
N GLN A 208 -21.59 15.45 12.75
CA GLN A 208 -20.47 16.25 13.24
C GLN A 208 -19.85 17.13 12.15
N ILE A 209 -19.84 16.65 10.90
CA ILE A 209 -19.40 17.43 9.74
C ILE A 209 -20.37 18.58 9.48
N GLN A 210 -21.68 18.33 9.50
CA GLN A 210 -22.70 19.36 9.28
C GLN A 210 -22.73 20.35 10.46
N GLY A 211 -22.89 19.82 11.68
CA GLY A 211 -23.13 20.60 12.89
C GLY A 211 -24.50 21.29 12.89
N ALA A 212 -24.90 21.84 14.04
CA ALA A 212 -26.19 22.52 14.21
C ALA A 212 -26.20 23.99 13.72
N ALA A 213 -25.07 24.49 13.18
CA ALA A 213 -24.91 25.86 12.72
C ALA A 213 -24.96 25.95 11.19
N HIS A 214 -25.10 27.16 10.65
CA HIS A 214 -25.11 27.38 9.19
C HIS A 214 -23.80 27.05 8.47
N ARG A 215 -22.70 26.85 9.21
CA ARG A 215 -21.39 26.48 8.67
C ARG A 215 -20.86 25.35 9.51
N SER A 216 -20.18 24.42 8.84
CA SER A 216 -19.53 23.30 9.49
C SER A 216 -18.56 23.75 10.58
N PRO A 217 -18.56 23.11 11.76
CA PRO A 217 -17.51 23.28 12.77
C PRO A 217 -16.15 22.72 12.31
N LEU A 218 -16.13 21.88 11.28
CA LEU A 218 -14.95 21.21 10.74
C LEU A 218 -14.45 21.85 9.44
N LEU A 219 -14.94 23.03 9.08
CA LEU A 219 -14.56 23.71 7.84
C LEU A 219 -13.03 23.81 7.68
N GLY A 220 -12.54 23.32 6.54
CA GLY A 220 -11.11 23.31 6.18
C GLY A 220 -10.33 22.14 6.77
N GLN A 221 -10.94 21.31 7.63
CA GLN A 221 -10.31 20.10 8.16
C GLN A 221 -10.50 18.95 7.18
N ARG A 222 -9.45 18.14 7.02
CA ARG A 222 -9.55 16.84 6.33
C ARG A 222 -10.11 15.82 7.31
N VAL A 223 -11.15 15.10 6.91
CA VAL A 223 -11.86 14.13 7.74
C VAL A 223 -12.13 12.85 6.96
N THR A 224 -12.42 11.76 7.66
CA THR A 224 -12.96 10.52 7.10
C THR A 224 -14.38 10.31 7.63
N THR A 225 -15.32 9.92 6.79
CA THR A 225 -16.68 9.57 7.21
C THR A 225 -17.23 8.42 6.39
N GLN A 226 -18.13 7.64 6.97
CA GLN A 226 -18.79 6.52 6.31
C GLN A 226 -20.24 6.90 5.98
N GLY A 227 -20.74 6.39 4.86
CA GLY A 227 -22.12 6.66 4.48
C GLY A 227 -22.63 5.71 3.40
N VAL A 228 -23.95 5.66 3.24
CA VAL A 228 -24.60 4.96 2.15
C VAL A 228 -24.98 5.96 1.08
N VAL A 229 -24.59 5.72 -0.17
CA VAL A 229 -24.94 6.60 -1.29
C VAL A 229 -26.45 6.59 -1.50
N THR A 230 -27.08 7.77 -1.49
CA THR A 230 -28.54 7.89 -1.68
C THR A 230 -28.93 8.50 -3.02
N ALA A 231 -28.05 9.32 -3.62
CA ALA A 231 -28.30 9.93 -4.93
C ALA A 231 -27.00 10.34 -5.61
N GLU A 232 -26.98 10.25 -6.95
CA GLU A 232 -25.86 10.71 -7.78
C GLU A 232 -26.18 12.01 -8.53
N ARG A 233 -25.12 12.74 -8.87
CA ARG A 233 -25.07 13.93 -9.74
C ARG A 233 -23.83 13.83 -10.63
N LEU A 234 -23.76 14.64 -11.68
CA LEU A 234 -22.59 14.66 -12.58
C LEU A 234 -21.29 15.07 -11.87
N ASN A 235 -21.40 15.82 -10.78
CA ASN A 235 -20.31 16.43 -10.03
C ASN A 235 -20.22 15.91 -8.59
N GLY A 236 -20.80 14.75 -8.29
CA GLY A 236 -20.74 14.16 -6.96
C GLY A 236 -21.93 13.30 -6.60
N PHE A 237 -22.06 12.93 -5.34
CA PHE A 237 -23.15 12.11 -4.84
C PHE A 237 -23.46 12.45 -3.39
N TRP A 238 -24.67 12.13 -2.94
CA TRP A 238 -25.08 12.27 -1.53
C TRP A 238 -24.80 10.97 -0.80
N ILE A 239 -24.29 11.09 0.42
CA ILE A 239 -24.19 9.99 1.37
C ILE A 239 -25.05 10.28 2.60
N GLN A 240 -25.64 9.24 3.15
CA GLN A 240 -26.45 9.25 4.36
C GLN A 240 -25.75 8.44 5.44
N ASP A 241 -25.77 8.92 6.68
CA ASP A 241 -25.20 8.22 7.83
C ASP A 241 -25.95 6.89 8.04
N PRO A 242 -25.25 5.75 8.14
CA PRO A 242 -25.89 4.46 8.41
C PRO A 242 -26.46 4.37 9.84
N THR A 243 -26.00 5.24 10.75
CA THR A 243 -26.39 5.29 12.15
C THR A 243 -26.76 6.72 12.53
N PRO A 244 -27.86 7.26 11.96
CA PRO A 244 -28.22 8.65 12.16
C PRO A 244 -28.49 8.96 13.64
N ASP A 245 -28.09 10.16 14.07
CA ASP A 245 -28.43 10.64 15.40
C ASP A 245 -29.93 11.07 15.50
N ALA A 246 -30.35 11.50 16.69
CA ALA A 246 -31.72 11.94 16.95
C ALA A 246 -31.87 13.47 17.05
N ASP A 247 -30.82 14.24 16.76
CA ASP A 247 -30.85 15.70 16.84
C ASP A 247 -31.33 16.28 15.50
N GLU A 248 -32.60 16.71 15.46
CA GLU A 248 -33.20 17.30 14.26
C GLU A 248 -32.49 18.58 13.77
N ARG A 249 -31.56 19.14 14.55
CA ARG A 249 -30.77 20.32 14.18
C ARG A 249 -29.54 19.98 13.33
N THR A 250 -29.13 18.71 13.28
CA THR A 250 -28.03 18.22 12.46
C THR A 250 -28.56 17.46 11.25
N SER A 251 -27.82 17.54 10.15
CA SER A 251 -28.13 16.75 8.95
C SER A 251 -27.32 15.46 8.98
N GLU A 252 -28.02 14.36 8.71
CA GLU A 252 -27.44 13.03 8.59
C GLU A 252 -26.99 12.73 7.14
N ALA A 253 -27.10 13.71 6.25
CA ALA A 253 -26.65 13.63 4.87
C ALA A 253 -25.62 14.72 4.54
N VAL A 254 -24.64 14.37 3.69
CA VAL A 254 -23.68 15.32 3.13
C VAL A 254 -23.42 15.01 1.65
N PHE A 255 -23.17 16.05 0.86
CA PHE A 255 -22.78 15.91 -0.53
C PHE A 255 -21.27 15.73 -0.65
N VAL A 256 -20.83 14.76 -1.46
CA VAL A 256 -19.44 14.49 -1.81
C VAL A 256 -19.21 15.00 -3.22
N PHE A 257 -18.49 16.12 -3.36
CA PHE A 257 -18.17 16.75 -4.63
C PHE A 257 -16.96 16.06 -5.28
N THR A 258 -17.21 15.34 -6.37
CA THR A 258 -16.16 14.60 -7.09
C THR A 258 -16.55 14.35 -8.55
N SER A 259 -15.58 14.11 -9.42
CA SER A 259 -15.81 13.75 -10.83
C SER A 259 -14.62 12.96 -11.39
N PRO A 260 -14.85 11.89 -12.16
CA PRO A 260 -16.15 11.28 -12.48
C PRO A 260 -16.73 10.50 -11.30
N THR A 261 -18.07 10.36 -11.24
CA THR A 261 -18.74 9.50 -10.26
C THR A 261 -18.90 8.09 -10.81
N SER A 262 -18.47 7.08 -10.05
CA SER A 262 -18.66 5.66 -10.38
C SER A 262 -19.27 4.87 -9.21
N VAL A 263 -20.14 5.50 -8.40
CA VAL A 263 -20.66 4.91 -7.17
C VAL A 263 -22.18 4.91 -7.16
N ALA A 264 -22.77 3.72 -7.29
CA ALA A 264 -24.21 3.49 -7.34
C ALA A 264 -24.95 3.82 -6.02
N PRO A 265 -26.23 4.27 -6.06
CA PRO A 265 -27.06 4.35 -4.87
C PRO A 265 -27.18 2.99 -4.16
N GLY A 266 -27.18 3.02 -2.83
CA GLY A 266 -27.16 1.84 -1.96
C GLY A 266 -25.75 1.33 -1.63
N ALA A 267 -24.70 1.82 -2.29
CA ALA A 267 -23.33 1.46 -1.95
C ALA A 267 -22.90 2.10 -0.62
N ALA A 268 -22.29 1.30 0.27
CA ALA A 268 -21.57 1.82 1.41
C ALA A 268 -20.20 2.34 0.96
N VAL A 269 -19.84 3.54 1.39
CA VAL A 269 -18.57 4.19 1.07
C VAL A 269 -17.87 4.71 2.31
N ASN A 270 -16.55 4.76 2.24
CA ASN A 270 -15.70 5.48 3.19
C ASN A 270 -15.06 6.65 2.44
N VAL A 271 -15.35 7.87 2.86
CA VAL A 271 -14.95 9.11 2.16
C VAL A 271 -13.95 9.87 3.02
N THR A 272 -12.76 10.10 2.47
CA THR A 272 -11.75 10.97 3.08
C THR A 272 -11.59 12.23 2.25
N ALA A 273 -12.01 13.39 2.78
CA ALA A 273 -12.01 14.65 2.05
C ALA A 273 -11.87 15.86 2.99
N THR A 274 -11.66 17.05 2.42
CA THR A 274 -11.60 18.30 3.19
C THR A 274 -12.99 18.93 3.24
N VAL A 275 -13.49 19.19 4.44
CA VAL A 275 -14.80 19.83 4.61
C VAL A 275 -14.76 21.23 4.03
N SER A 276 -15.70 21.53 3.14
CA SER A 276 -15.81 22.83 2.47
C SER A 276 -17.23 23.38 2.52
N GLU A 277 -17.34 24.69 2.37
CA GLU A 277 -18.62 25.39 2.24
C GLU A 277 -18.79 25.83 0.79
N PHE A 278 -19.80 25.28 0.10
CA PHE A 278 -20.14 25.68 -1.24
C PHE A 278 -21.29 26.68 -1.24
N ARG A 279 -21.13 27.79 -1.98
CA ARG A 279 -22.20 28.77 -2.19
C ARG A 279 -22.71 28.67 -3.63
N PRO A 280 -23.94 28.19 -3.85
CA PRO A 280 -24.57 28.28 -5.16
C PRO A 280 -24.61 29.73 -5.65
N GLY A 281 -24.06 29.99 -6.84
CA GLY A 281 -23.96 31.34 -7.42
C GLY A 281 -22.69 32.13 -7.05
N GLY A 282 -21.76 31.54 -6.30
CA GLY A 282 -20.46 32.15 -5.98
C GLY A 282 -20.53 33.26 -4.91
N ALA A 283 -19.44 34.03 -4.77
CA ALA A 283 -19.30 35.05 -3.71
C ALA A 283 -20.34 36.18 -3.79
N SER A 284 -20.93 36.40 -4.98
CA SER A 284 -21.98 37.40 -5.21
C SER A 284 -23.41 36.84 -5.07
N GLY A 285 -23.54 35.55 -4.78
CA GLY A 285 -24.84 34.89 -4.57
C GLY A 285 -25.43 35.23 -3.20
N THR A 286 -26.76 35.36 -3.14
CA THR A 286 -27.51 35.60 -1.88
C THR A 286 -27.85 34.30 -1.12
N GLY A 287 -27.47 33.14 -1.67
CA GLY A 287 -27.71 31.83 -1.06
C GLY A 287 -26.86 31.55 0.17
N LEU A 288 -27.41 30.76 1.09
CA LEU A 288 -26.63 30.15 2.17
C LEU A 288 -25.62 29.16 1.59
N SER A 289 -24.51 28.96 2.30
CA SER A 289 -23.60 27.88 1.93
C SER A 289 -24.18 26.53 2.33
N ILE A 290 -23.75 25.50 1.61
CA ILE A 290 -23.97 24.11 1.95
C ILE A 290 -22.62 23.47 2.26
N THR A 291 -22.56 22.70 3.34
CA THR A 291 -21.38 21.89 3.66
C THR A 291 -21.28 20.73 2.67
N GLN A 292 -20.08 20.51 2.13
CA GLN A 292 -19.77 19.40 1.25
C GLN A 292 -18.36 18.85 1.54
N LEU A 293 -18.14 17.61 1.10
CA LEU A 293 -16.86 16.91 1.12
C LEU A 293 -16.19 16.97 -0.25
#